data_AF-A0A1G1ZVS8-F1
#
_entry.id   AF-A0A1G1ZVS8-F1
#
_cell.length_a   1.000
_cell.length_b   1.000
_cell.length_c   1.000
_cell.angle_alpha   90.00
_cell.angle_beta   90.00
_cell.angle_gamma   90.00
#
_symmetry.space_group_name_H-M   'P 1'
#
loop_
_entity.id
_entity.type
_entity.pdbx_description
1 polymer ?
#
loop_
_entity_poly.entity_id
_entity_poly.type
_entity_poly.pdbx_seq_one_letter_code
_entity_poly.pdbx_strand_id
1 'polypeptide(L)'
;MESEKQHVEHEPTPRDISQEFLNMDWSEFHGFLRTLRDEPALSITIDWKDVPTARRLKAFLEDMRAKSRGQKRTATIRATEAQYMQELNVFASGVKRELVEEK
;
A
#
# COMPACT_ATOMS: atom_id res chain seq x y z
N MET A 1 -31.06 15.91 27.73
CA MET A 1 -29.87 16.46 27.08
C MET A 1 -28.72 15.56 27.46
N GLU A 2 -28.37 14.60 26.60
CA GLU A 2 -27.14 13.83 26.73
C GLU A 2 -26.52 13.77 25.33
N SER A 3 -25.50 14.59 25.11
CA SER A 3 -24.72 14.55 23.88
C SER A 3 -23.62 13.53 24.08
N GLU A 4 -23.81 12.34 23.54
CA GLU A 4 -22.76 11.32 23.44
C GLU A 4 -21.62 11.87 22.59
N LYS A 5 -20.49 12.16 23.23
CA LYS A 5 -19.25 12.52 22.55
C LYS A 5 -18.72 11.26 21.86
N GLN A 6 -19.08 11.07 20.60
CA GLN A 6 -18.40 10.12 19.72
C GLN A 6 -16.92 10.52 19.66
N HIS A 7 -16.09 9.76 20.38
CA HIS A 7 -14.65 9.78 20.26
C HIS A 7 -14.33 9.17 18.89
N VAL A 8 -14.42 9.98 17.83
CA VAL A 8 -13.87 9.62 16.52
C VAL A 8 -12.36 9.67 16.69
N GLU A 9 -11.79 8.54 17.10
CA GLU A 9 -10.36 8.26 16.98
C GLU A 9 -10.02 8.45 15.50
N HIS A 10 -9.47 9.62 15.15
CA HIS A 10 -9.01 9.88 13.80
C HIS A 10 -7.83 8.97 13.55
N GLU A 11 -8.05 7.86 12.83
CA GLU A 11 -6.94 7.09 12.30
C GLU A 11 -6.04 8.05 11.49
N PRO A 12 -4.72 8.03 11.71
CA PRO A 12 -3.83 8.93 11.01
C PRO A 12 -3.96 8.70 9.52
N THR A 13 -4.19 9.77 8.76
CA THR A 13 -4.28 9.71 7.30
C THR A 13 -2.97 9.14 6.76
N PRO A 14 -2.99 8.01 6.02
CA PRO A 14 -1.78 7.42 5.50
C PRO A 14 -1.06 8.39 4.56
N ARG A 15 0.27 8.50 4.71
CA ARG A 15 1.08 9.26 3.77
C ARG A 15 1.18 8.48 2.47
N ASP A 16 0.73 9.10 1.38
CA ASP A 16 0.87 8.53 0.04
C ASP A 16 2.32 8.61 -0.42
N ILE A 17 2.86 7.46 -0.86
CA ILE A 17 4.23 7.33 -1.38
C ILE A 17 4.25 6.62 -2.74
N SER A 18 3.16 6.77 -3.49
CA SER A 18 2.93 6.06 -4.75
C SER A 18 3.93 6.48 -5.83
N GLN A 19 4.24 7.78 -5.88
CA GLN A 19 5.19 8.32 -6.86
C GLN A 19 6.62 7.85 -6.58
N GLU A 20 7.05 7.83 -5.32
CA GLU A 20 8.37 7.34 -4.93
C GLU A 20 8.50 5.85 -5.24
N PHE A 21 7.46 5.06 -5.00
CA PHE A 21 7.46 3.64 -5.34
C PHE A 21 7.66 3.39 -6.84
N LEU A 22 7.00 4.18 -7.69
CA LEU A 22 7.06 4.03 -9.15
C LEU A 22 8.36 4.54 -9.78
N ASN A 23 8.93 5.62 -9.22
CA ASN A 23 10.08 6.30 -9.79
C ASN A 23 11.43 5.82 -9.23
N MET A 24 11.47 5.26 -8.03
CA MET A 24 12.70 4.76 -7.40
C MET A 24 12.91 3.28 -7.68
N ASP A 25 14.17 2.89 -7.83
CA ASP A 25 14.53 1.47 -7.81
C ASP A 25 14.35 0.85 -6.41
N TRP A 26 14.51 -0.47 -6.30
CA TRP A 26 14.30 -1.19 -5.04
C TRP A 26 15.20 -0.71 -3.90
N SER A 27 16.48 -0.47 -4.18
CA SER A 27 17.47 -0.04 -3.19
C SER A 27 17.19 1.39 -2.72
N GLU A 28 16.94 2.29 -3.67
CA GLU A 28 16.57 3.68 -3.39
C GLU A 28 15.30 3.77 -2.56
N PHE A 29 14.26 3.05 -2.97
CA PHE A 29 12.98 3.04 -2.27
C PHE A 29 13.10 2.47 -0.85
N HIS A 30 13.88 1.40 -0.67
CA HIS A 30 14.14 0.88 0.67
C HIS A 30 14.96 1.86 1.52
N GLY A 31 15.84 2.66 0.91
CA GLY A 31 16.49 3.80 1.55
C GLY A 31 15.50 4.87 2.01
N PHE A 32 14.58 5.26 1.11
CA PHE A 32 13.50 6.21 1.39
C PHE A 32 12.57 5.73 2.50
N LEU A 33 12.14 4.47 2.51
CA LEU A 33 11.34 3.91 3.61
C LEU A 33 12.02 4.01 4.98
N ARG A 34 13.36 4.13 5.05
CA ARG A 34 14.07 4.34 6.31
C ARG A 34 13.94 5.77 6.83
N THR A 35 13.71 6.75 5.98
CA THR A 35 13.48 8.14 6.40
C THR A 35 12.05 8.33 6.92
N LEU A 36 11.12 7.47 6.50
CA LEU A 36 9.71 7.49 6.91
C LEU A 36 9.40 6.55 8.08
N ARG A 37 10.38 6.23 8.93
CA ARG A 37 10.17 5.27 10.04
C ARG A 37 9.21 5.78 11.11
N ASP A 38 9.16 7.09 11.30
CA ASP A 38 8.33 7.74 12.31
C ASP A 38 6.91 8.04 11.80
N GLU A 39 6.66 7.81 10.51
CA GLU A 39 5.32 7.94 9.94
C GLU A 39 4.43 6.80 10.45
N PRO A 40 3.26 7.10 11.03
CA PRO A 40 2.39 6.08 11.62
C PRO A 40 1.69 5.21 10.56
N ALA A 41 1.45 5.76 9.36
CA ALA A 41 0.75 5.08 8.29
C ALA A 41 1.28 5.49 6.91
N LEU A 42 1.49 4.51 6.03
CA LEU A 42 1.91 4.72 4.64
C LEU A 42 0.94 4.03 3.68
N SER A 43 0.67 4.64 2.53
CA SER A 43 -0.16 4.05 1.47
C SER A 43 0.53 4.10 0.11
N ILE A 44 0.26 3.08 -0.71
CA ILE A 44 0.64 3.06 -2.12
C ILE A 44 -0.58 2.68 -2.96
N THR A 45 -0.87 3.48 -3.97
CA THR A 45 -1.90 3.21 -4.98
C THR A 45 -1.27 3.31 -6.36
N ILE A 46 -1.30 2.22 -7.13
CA ILE A 46 -0.71 2.16 -8.47
C ILE A 46 -1.68 1.55 -9.47
N ASP A 47 -1.51 1.89 -10.74
CA ASP A 47 -2.09 1.11 -11.83
C ASP A 47 -1.27 -0.15 -12.08
N TRP A 48 -1.95 -1.22 -12.49
CA TRP A 48 -1.29 -2.45 -12.88
C TRP A 48 -0.33 -2.18 -14.05
N LYS A 49 0.95 -2.49 -13.83
CA LYS A 49 2.02 -2.32 -14.83
C LYS A 49 2.55 -3.68 -15.28
N ASP A 50 3.08 -4.45 -14.33
CA ASP A 50 3.67 -5.77 -14.56
C ASP A 50 3.70 -6.60 -13.26
N VAL A 51 3.95 -7.91 -13.40
CA VAL A 51 4.04 -8.85 -12.28
C VAL A 51 5.16 -8.49 -11.28
N PRO A 52 6.39 -8.14 -11.71
CA PRO A 52 7.45 -7.72 -10.78
C PRO A 52 7.06 -6.53 -9.89
N THR A 53 6.40 -5.52 -10.45
CA THR A 53 5.93 -4.33 -9.73
C THR A 53 4.86 -4.71 -8.70
N ALA A 54 3.92 -5.58 -9.08
CA ALA A 54 2.90 -6.11 -8.16
C ALA A 54 3.54 -6.90 -6.99
N ARG A 55 4.53 -7.74 -7.27
CA ARG A 55 5.29 -8.48 -6.23
C ARG A 55 6.08 -7.56 -5.30
N ARG A 56 6.67 -6.50 -5.84
CA ARG A 56 7.36 -5.46 -5.05
C ARG A 56 6.39 -4.78 -4.07
N LEU A 57 5.15 -4.55 -4.51
CA LEU A 57 4.11 -3.96 -3.67
C LEU A 57 3.67 -4.90 -2.54
N LYS A 58 3.53 -6.19 -2.84
CA LYS A 58 3.34 -7.23 -1.83
C LYS A 58 4.45 -7.21 -0.78
N ALA A 59 5.72 -7.15 -1.19
CA ALA A 59 6.86 -7.10 -0.27
C ALA A 59 6.82 -5.87 0.66
N PHE A 60 6.31 -4.73 0.18
CA PHE A 60 6.10 -3.53 1.00
C PHE A 60 5.11 -3.76 2.15
N LEU A 61 4.00 -4.48 1.90
CA LEU A 61 3.01 -4.84 2.92
C LEU A 61 3.52 -5.91 3.90
N GLU A 62 4.33 -6.84 3.41
CA GLU A 62 4.84 -7.96 4.20
C GLU A 62 6.08 -7.60 5.05
N ASP A 63 6.57 -6.37 4.98
CA ASP A 63 7.70 -5.89 5.77
C ASP A 63 7.43 -5.98 7.27
N MET A 64 7.95 -7.04 7.88
CA MET A 64 7.81 -7.33 9.31
C MET A 64 8.41 -6.23 10.18
N ARG A 65 9.43 -5.49 9.70
CA ARG A 65 10.04 -4.41 10.48
C ARG A 65 9.10 -3.23 10.66
N ALA A 66 8.26 -2.96 9.67
CA ALA A 66 7.22 -1.94 9.77
C ALA A 66 6.13 -2.37 10.75
N LYS A 67 5.69 -3.64 10.65
CA LYS A 67 4.69 -4.23 11.56
C LYS A 67 5.14 -4.20 13.01
N SER A 68 6.39 -4.59 13.30
CA SER A 68 6.94 -4.56 14.67
C SER A 68 7.02 -3.14 15.26
N ARG A 69 7.07 -2.10 14.43
CA ARG A 69 7.04 -0.70 14.86
C ARG A 69 5.63 -0.11 14.97
N GLY A 70 4.60 -0.88 14.61
CA GLY A 70 3.23 -0.40 14.58
C GLY A 70 2.92 0.52 13.39
N GLN A 71 3.80 0.62 12.38
CA GLN A 71 3.53 1.39 11.17
C GLN A 71 2.51 0.65 10.31
N LYS A 72 1.32 1.26 10.12
CA LYS A 72 0.28 0.72 9.24
C LYS A 72 0.70 0.91 7.78
N ARG A 73 0.54 -0.12 6.97
CA ARG A 73 0.81 -0.06 5.52
C ARG A 73 -0.38 -0.57 4.75
N THR A 74 -0.76 0.18 3.73
CA THR A 74 -1.83 -0.18 2.81
C THR A 74 -1.32 -0.10 1.38
N ALA A 75 -1.83 -0.99 0.53
CA ALA A 75 -1.47 -1.00 -0.88
C ALA A 75 -2.71 -1.33 -1.71
N THR A 76 -2.88 -0.60 -2.80
CA THR A 76 -3.98 -0.74 -3.74
C THR A 76 -3.40 -0.84 -5.16
N ILE A 77 -3.89 -1.80 -5.94
CA ILE A 77 -3.62 -1.88 -7.38
C ILE A 77 -4.93 -1.73 -8.14
N ARG A 78 -4.96 -0.80 -9.08
CA ARG A 78 -5.99 -0.70 -10.11
C ARG A 78 -5.71 -1.74 -11.19
N ALA A 79 -6.55 -2.76 -11.30
CA ALA A 79 -6.32 -3.88 -12.22
C ALA A 79 -7.62 -4.40 -12.85
N THR A 80 -7.56 -4.70 -14.16
CA THR A 80 -8.61 -5.43 -14.88
C THR A 80 -8.71 -6.87 -14.36
N GLU A 81 -9.77 -7.59 -14.74
CA GLU A 81 -9.93 -8.99 -14.32
C GLU A 81 -8.82 -9.88 -14.85
N ALA A 82 -8.46 -9.72 -16.12
CA ALA A 82 -7.34 -10.44 -16.72
C ALA A 82 -6.02 -10.18 -15.95
N GLN A 83 -5.74 -8.93 -15.59
CA GLN A 83 -4.54 -8.55 -14.83
C GLN A 83 -4.54 -9.13 -13.40
N TYR A 84 -5.68 -9.08 -12.72
CA TYR A 84 -5.84 -9.71 -11.41
C TYR A 84 -5.52 -11.20 -11.43
N MET A 85 -5.97 -11.91 -12.47
CA MET A 85 -5.73 -13.34 -12.63
C MET A 85 -4.26 -13.69 -12.91
N GLN A 86 -3.43 -12.75 -13.39
CA GLN A 86 -2.02 -13.01 -13.67
C GLN A 86 -1.18 -13.22 -12.41
N GLU A 87 -1.52 -12.56 -11.29
CA GLU A 87 -0.78 -12.71 -10.03
C GLU A 87 -1.71 -12.62 -8.83
N LEU A 88 -2.58 -13.61 -8.69
CA LEU A 88 -3.51 -13.75 -7.56
C LEU A 88 -2.79 -13.71 -6.20
N ASN A 89 -1.53 -14.15 -6.16
CA ASN A 89 -0.73 -14.20 -4.93
C ASN A 89 -0.50 -12.81 -4.33
N VAL A 90 -0.36 -11.76 -5.16
CA VAL A 90 -0.19 -10.38 -4.68
C VAL A 90 -1.44 -9.89 -3.97
N PHE A 91 -2.61 -10.15 -4.55
CA PHE A 91 -3.88 -9.74 -3.97
C PHE A 91 -4.23 -10.56 -2.71
N ALA A 92 -3.87 -11.85 -2.69
CA ALA A 92 -4.02 -12.70 -1.51
C ALA A 92 -3.19 -12.22 -0.30
N SER A 93 -2.10 -11.46 -0.53
CA SER A 93 -1.28 -10.86 0.53
C SER A 93 -1.86 -9.57 1.13
N GLY A 94 -3.10 -9.21 0.79
CA GLY A 94 -3.79 -8.05 1.35
C GLY A 94 -3.64 -6.77 0.53
N VAL A 95 -3.07 -6.85 -0.67
CA VAL A 95 -3.13 -5.76 -1.65
C VAL A 95 -4.58 -5.62 -2.11
N LYS A 96 -5.16 -4.44 -1.90
CA LYS A 96 -6.52 -4.13 -2.35
C LYS A 96 -6.54 -4.04 -3.87
N ARG A 97 -7.62 -4.52 -4.46
CA ARG A 97 -7.88 -4.35 -5.89
C ARG A 97 -8.93 -3.26 -6.10
N GLU A 98 -8.65 -2.33 -6.98
CA GLU A 98 -9.65 -1.45 -7.58
C GLU A 98 -9.91 -1.94 -9.01
N LEU A 99 -11.13 -2.41 -9.29
CA LEU A 99 -11.48 -2.91 -10.61
C LEU A 99 -11.52 -1.75 -11.60
N VAL A 100 -10.72 -1.84 -12.66
CA VAL A 100 -10.81 -0.94 -13.82
C VAL A 100 -11.42 -1.73 -14.97
N GLU A 101 -12.44 -1.15 -15.61
CA GLU A 101 -13.07 -1.73 -16.80
C GLU A 101 -12.11 -1.58 -18.00
N GLU A 102 -11.97 -2.63 -18.81
CA GLU A 102 -11.27 -2.52 -20.09
C GLU A 102 -12.11 -1.63 -21.02
N LYS A 103 -11.50 -0.54 -21.50
CA LYS A 103 -12.09 0.34 -22.52
C LYS A 103 -11.77 -0.14 -23.92
#